data_AF-A0A7W9Z6C0-F1
#
_entry.id   AF-A0A7W9Z6C0-F1
#
_cell.length_a   1.000
_cell.length_b   1.000
_cell.length_c   1.000
_cell.angle_alpha   90.00
_cell.angle_beta   90.00
_cell.angle_gamma   90.00
#
_symmetry.space_group_name_H-M   'P 1'
#
loop_
_entity.id
_entity.type
_entity.pdbx_description
1 polymer ?
#
loop_
_entity_poly.entity_id
_entity_poly.type
_entity_poly.pdbx_seq_one_letter_code
_entity_poly.pdbx_strand_id
1 'polypeptide(L)'
;MLSGYDLEQEILDDTVLNGQKFLDLTQARVQVGYARKGDVSTAQAQLDGARTQATEMRLKRANLEHAIAILTGAPPSNLSLPEGRLISIHRPSRLTFPRNCLSEGPILRRRKIV
;
A
#
# COMPACT_ATOMS: atom_id res chain seq x y z
N MET A 1 3.12 -5.89 6.09
CA MET A 1 2.18 -4.75 6.01
C MET A 1 2.68 -3.70 5.02
N LEU A 2 3.92 -3.20 5.15
CA LEU A 2 4.50 -2.25 4.18
C LEU A 2 4.48 -2.76 2.72
N SER A 3 4.90 -4.00 2.50
CA SER A 3 4.89 -4.65 1.18
C SER A 3 3.51 -4.75 0.50
N GLY A 4 2.43 -4.69 1.29
CA GLY A 4 1.07 -4.66 0.73
C GLY A 4 0.72 -3.28 0.15
N TYR A 5 1.14 -2.21 0.85
CA TYR A 5 0.98 -0.84 0.37
C TYR A 5 1.88 -0.56 -0.84
N ASP A 6 3.08 -1.13 -0.89
CA ASP A 6 3.96 -1.03 -2.06
C ASP A 6 3.28 -1.62 -3.32
N LEU A 7 2.66 -2.80 -3.21
CA LEU A 7 1.91 -3.40 -4.32
C LEU A 7 0.68 -2.58 -4.70
N GLU A 8 -0.06 -2.06 -3.72
CA GLU A 8 -1.25 -1.25 -4.00
C GLU A 8 -0.88 0.07 -4.70
N GLN A 9 0.27 0.65 -4.35
CA GLN A 9 0.83 1.82 -5.04
C GLN A 9 1.22 1.48 -6.49
N GLU A 10 1.87 0.35 -6.74
CA GLU A 10 2.22 -0.12 -8.09
C GLU A 10 0.97 -0.26 -8.97
N ILE A 11 -0.10 -0.85 -8.45
CA ILE A 11 -1.38 -1.00 -9.16
C ILE A 11 -2.02 0.36 -9.47
N LEU A 12 -1.96 1.30 -8.52
CA LEU A 12 -2.48 2.65 -8.72
C LEU A 12 -1.68 3.44 -9.76
N ASP A 13 -0.36 3.28 -9.78
CA ASP A 13 0.51 3.89 -10.79
C ASP A 13 0.22 3.34 -12.20
N ASP A 14 0.02 2.03 -12.33
CA ASP A 14 -0.44 1.41 -13.58
C ASP A 14 -1.83 1.91 -14.01
N THR A 15 -2.73 2.13 -13.05
CA THR A 15 -4.06 2.69 -13.30
C THR A 15 -3.96 4.11 -13.85
N VAL A 16 -3.06 4.94 -13.31
CA VAL A 16 -2.80 6.30 -13.84
C VAL A 16 -2.24 6.24 -15.26
N LEU A 17 -1.28 5.34 -15.53
CA LEU A 17 -0.72 5.17 -16.88
C LEU A 17 -1.77 4.73 -17.90
N ASN A 18 -2.64 3.78 -17.53
CA ASN A 18 -3.72 3.34 -18.40
C ASN A 18 -4.79 4.42 -18.57
N GLY A 19 -5.09 5.19 -17.52
CA GLY A 19 -5.95 6.38 -17.60
C GLY A 19 -5.41 7.42 -18.58
N GLN A 20 -4.09 7.66 -18.59
CA GLN A 20 -3.46 8.58 -19.54
C GLN A 20 -3.63 8.11 -20.98
N LYS A 21 -3.41 6.82 -21.26
CA LYS A 21 -3.64 6.26 -22.60
C LYS A 21 -5.10 6.41 -23.03
N PHE A 22 -6.05 6.23 -22.11
CA PHE A 22 -7.47 6.42 -22.39
C PHE A 22 -7.82 7.89 -22.70
N LEU A 23 -7.22 8.83 -21.98
CA LEU A 23 -7.33 10.26 -22.28
C LEU A 23 -6.82 10.56 -23.69
N ASP A 24 -5.64 10.06 -24.05
CA ASP A 24 -5.01 10.30 -25.34
C ASP A 24 -5.87 9.74 -26.50
N LEU A 25 -6.42 8.53 -26.33
CA LEU A 25 -7.37 7.94 -27.29
C LEU A 25 -8.64 8.76 -27.42
N THR A 26 -9.16 9.29 -26.31
CA THR A 26 -10.37 10.13 -26.31
C THR A 26 -10.10 11.46 -27.02
N GLN A 27 -8.93 12.08 -26.78
CA GLN A 27 -8.50 13.29 -27.46
C GLN A 27 -8.37 13.05 -28.98
N ALA A 28 -7.76 11.94 -29.39
CA ALA A 28 -7.66 11.57 -30.81
C ALA A 28 -9.04 11.44 -31.46
N ARG A 29 -10.01 10.81 -30.78
CA ARG A 29 -11.41 10.67 -31.26
C ARG A 29 -12.13 12.02 -31.39
N VAL A 30 -11.87 12.96 -30.49
CA VAL A 30 -12.43 14.31 -30.60
C VAL A 30 -11.83 15.06 -31.80
N GLN A 31 -10.53 14.91 -32.04
CA GLN A 31 -9.86 15.56 -33.18
C GLN A 31 -10.41 15.10 -34.53
N VAL A 32 -10.75 13.81 -34.66
CA VAL A 32 -11.40 13.26 -35.87
C VAL A 32 -12.93 13.48 -35.91
N GLY A 33 -13.49 14.21 -34.93
CA GLY A 33 -14.92 14.57 -34.89
C GLY A 33 -15.87 13.47 -34.41
N TYR A 34 -15.36 12.35 -33.91
CA TYR A 34 -16.15 11.21 -33.43
C TYR A 34 -16.59 11.33 -31.95
N ALA A 35 -16.04 12.27 -31.19
CA ALA A 35 -16.35 12.46 -29.77
C ALA A 35 -16.50 13.95 -29.41
N ARG A 36 -17.12 14.25 -28.26
CA ARG A 36 -17.36 15.63 -27.80
C ARG A 36 -16.27 16.06 -26.82
N LYS A 37 -15.99 17.37 -26.75
CA LYS A 37 -15.06 17.94 -25.76
C LYS A 37 -15.43 17.58 -24.30
N GLY A 38 -16.71 17.35 -24.02
CA GLY A 38 -17.18 16.90 -22.69
C GLY A 38 -16.66 15.51 -22.30
N ASP A 39 -16.39 14.64 -23.26
CA ASP A 39 -15.85 13.29 -23.02
C ASP A 39 -14.39 13.39 -22.55
N VAL A 40 -13.62 14.33 -23.12
CA VAL A 40 -12.24 14.62 -22.68
C VAL A 40 -12.21 15.19 -21.27
N SER A 41 -13.12 16.12 -20.95
CA SER A 41 -13.21 16.67 -19.59
C SER A 41 -13.55 15.61 -18.55
N THR A 42 -14.45 14.69 -18.89
CA THR A 42 -14.82 13.57 -18.01
C THR A 42 -13.65 12.61 -17.82
N ALA A 43 -12.97 12.24 -18.91
CA ALA A 43 -11.79 11.39 -18.86
C ALA A 43 -10.64 12.03 -18.05
N GLN A 44 -10.42 13.34 -18.18
CA GLN A 44 -9.44 14.08 -17.40
C GLN A 44 -9.75 14.04 -15.90
N ALA A 45 -11.01 14.28 -15.53
CA ALA A 45 -11.43 14.22 -14.12
C ALA A 45 -11.21 12.82 -13.51
N GLN A 46 -11.47 11.75 -14.27
CA GLN A 46 -11.20 10.37 -13.82
C GLN A 46 -9.70 10.13 -13.60
N LEU A 47 -8.87 10.62 -14.51
CA LEU A 47 -7.42 10.52 -14.41
C LEU A 47 -6.88 11.28 -13.19
N ASP A 48 -7.38 12.48 -12.94
CA ASP A 48 -6.99 13.27 -11.77
C ASP A 48 -7.45 12.62 -10.46
N GLY A 49 -8.61 11.95 -10.46
CA GLY A 49 -9.06 11.11 -9.35
C GLY A 49 -8.08 9.95 -9.06
N ALA A 50 -7.65 9.23 -10.09
CA ALA A 50 -6.68 8.14 -9.95
C ALA A 50 -5.31 8.65 -9.42
N ARG A 51 -4.83 9.80 -9.93
CA ARG A 51 -3.60 10.45 -9.43
C ARG A 51 -3.70 10.83 -7.95
N THR A 52 -4.87 11.31 -7.53
CA THR A 52 -5.13 11.67 -6.13
C THR A 52 -5.03 10.43 -5.25
N GLN A 53 -5.66 9.31 -5.64
CA GLN A 53 -5.59 8.05 -4.90
C GLN A 53 -4.15 7.51 -4.79
N ALA A 54 -3.37 7.58 -5.87
CA ALA A 54 -1.95 7.20 -5.85
C ALA A 54 -1.14 8.04 -4.85
N THR A 55 -1.43 9.35 -4.78
CA THR A 55 -0.75 10.26 -3.84
C THR A 55 -1.15 10.00 -2.39
N GLU A 56 -2.42 9.75 -2.13
CA GLU A 56 -2.90 9.38 -0.79
C GLU A 56 -2.25 8.06 -0.31
N MET A 57 -2.01 7.12 -1.21
CA MET A 57 -1.32 5.87 -0.87
C MET A 57 0.13 6.11 -0.45
N ARG A 58 0.86 6.97 -1.18
CA ARG A 58 2.22 7.39 -0.81
C ARG A 58 2.26 8.06 0.56
N LEU A 59 1.26 8.89 0.89
CA LEU A 59 1.16 9.52 2.20
C LEU A 59 0.95 8.49 3.33
N LYS A 60 0.09 7.48 3.12
CA LYS A 60 -0.10 6.38 4.08
C LYS A 60 1.19 5.61 4.33
N ARG A 61 1.96 5.36 3.27
CA ARG A 61 3.28 4.73 3.35
C ARG A 61 4.25 5.54 4.22
N ALA A 62 4.35 6.85 3.97
CA ALA A 62 5.21 7.74 4.75
C ALA A 62 4.81 7.79 6.24
N ASN A 63 3.51 7.79 6.55
CA ASN A 63 3.03 7.74 7.93
C ASN A 63 3.40 6.43 8.65
N LEU A 64 3.41 5.31 7.93
CA LEU A 64 3.86 4.04 8.50
C LEU A 64 5.37 4.01 8.74
N GLU A 65 6.17 4.54 7.81
CA GLU A 65 7.62 4.71 8.02
C GLU A 65 7.90 5.57 9.26
N HIS A 66 7.15 6.66 9.42
CA HIS A 66 7.21 7.51 10.60
C HIS A 66 6.89 6.74 11.90
N ALA A 67 5.81 5.96 11.91
CA ALA A 67 5.44 5.15 13.07
C ALA A 67 6.49 4.08 13.41
N ILE A 68 7.09 3.44 12.39
CA ILE A 68 8.17 2.46 12.57
C ILE A 68 9.43 3.14 13.15
N ALA A 69 9.77 4.33 12.67
CA ALA A 69 10.90 5.09 13.18
C ALA A 69 10.73 5.43 14.67
N ILE A 70 9.53 5.88 15.08
CA ILE A 70 9.21 6.12 16.50
C ILE A 70 9.38 4.84 17.33
N LEU A 71 8.86 3.69 16.86
CA LEU A 71 8.95 2.42 17.59
C LEU A 71 10.37 1.87 17.68
N THR A 72 11.23 2.16 16.70
CA THR A 72 12.63 1.72 16.66
C THR A 72 13.59 2.70 17.31
N GLY A 73 13.12 3.90 17.69
CA GLY A 73 13.94 4.96 18.28
C GLY A 73 14.84 5.69 17.27
N ALA A 74 14.60 5.52 15.97
CA ALA A 74 15.35 6.19 14.91
C ALA A 74 14.67 7.52 14.51
N PRO A 75 15.43 8.55 14.08
CA PRO A 75 14.84 9.76 13.55
C PRO A 75 14.09 9.45 12.23
N PRO A 76 12.83 9.88 12.08
CA PRO A 76 11.96 9.51 10.96
C PRO A 76 12.47 10.00 9.60
N SER A 77 13.22 11.10 9.59
CA SER A 77 13.83 11.67 8.38
C SER A 77 14.88 10.77 7.73
N ASN A 78 15.46 9.83 8.48
CA ASN A 78 16.54 8.96 8.03
C ASN A 78 16.06 7.55 7.67
N LEU A 79 14.79 7.23 7.90
CA LEU A 79 14.25 5.89 7.75
C LEU A 79 13.36 5.82 6.51
N SER A 80 14.01 5.59 5.36
CA SER A 80 13.34 5.28 4.10
C SER A 80 13.46 3.78 3.85
N LEU A 81 12.33 3.08 3.82
CA LEU A 81 12.30 1.65 3.59
C LEU A 81 12.17 1.39 2.09
N PRO A 82 12.99 0.50 1.50
CA PRO A 82 12.83 0.14 0.10
C PRO A 82 11.48 -0.55 -0.13
N GLU A 83 10.87 -0.29 -1.29
CA GLU A 83 9.62 -0.95 -1.70
C GLU A 83 9.83 -2.47 -1.71
N GLY A 84 9.04 -3.19 -0.92
CA GLY A 84 9.20 -4.61 -0.68
C GLY A 84 8.13 -5.43 -1.39
N ARG A 85 8.51 -6.45 -2.16
CA ARG A 85 7.56 -7.37 -2.79
C ARG A 85 6.84 -8.22 -1.74
N LEU A 86 5.54 -8.44 -1.91
CA LEU A 86 4.78 -9.38 -1.08
C LEU A 86 5.38 -10.79 -1.16
N ILE A 87 5.82 -11.31 -0.01
CA ILE A 87 6.25 -12.69 0.14
C ILE A 87 5.06 -13.47 0.71
N SER A 88 4.54 -14.43 -0.07
CA SER A 88 3.47 -15.30 0.40
C SER A 88 4.04 -16.31 1.41
N ILE A 89 3.86 -16.02 2.69
CA ILE A 89 4.12 -16.97 3.77
C ILE A 89 2.83 -17.74 4.02
N HIS A 90 2.77 -18.98 3.52
CA HIS A 90 1.73 -19.92 3.90
C HIS A 90 1.86 -20.17 5.42
N ARG A 91 0.90 -19.67 6.20
CA ARG A 91 0.84 -19.99 7.63
C ARG A 91 0.30 -21.42 7.74
N PRO A 92 1.01 -22.36 8.40
CA PRO A 92 0.47 -23.70 8.58
C PRO A 92 -0.81 -23.63 9.41
N SER A 93 -1.91 -24.04 8.80
CA SER A 93 -3.24 -24.04 9.41
C SER A 93 -3.43 -25.30 10.25
N ARG A 94 -2.78 -25.35 11.42
CA ARG A 94 -3.26 -26.01 12.64
C ARG A 94 -2.20 -25.79 13.71
N LEU A 95 -2.44 -24.82 14.57
CA LEU A 95 -1.74 -24.72 15.84
C LEU A 95 -2.25 -25.86 16.73
N THR A 96 -1.69 -27.06 16.61
CA THR A 96 -1.66 -27.95 17.76
C THR A 96 -0.73 -27.29 18.77
N PHE A 97 -1.29 -26.45 19.64
CA PHE A 97 -0.53 -25.93 20.78
C PHE A 97 -0.18 -27.13 21.66
N PRO A 98 1.10 -27.50 21.81
CA PRO A 98 1.46 -28.46 22.83
C PRO A 98 1.13 -27.86 24.20
N ARG A 99 0.61 -28.68 25.13
CA ARG A 99 0.10 -28.23 26.46
C ARG A 99 1.13 -27.45 27.30
N ASN A 100 2.41 -27.58 26.99
CA ASN A 100 3.53 -26.90 27.63
C ASN A 100 3.76 -25.45 27.15
N CYS A 101 3.07 -24.96 26.12
CA CYS A 101 3.20 -23.54 25.71
C CYS A 101 2.73 -22.56 26.80
N LEU A 102 1.79 -22.97 27.66
CA LEU A 102 1.32 -22.13 28.76
C LEU A 102 2.33 -22.08 29.92
N SER A 103 3.05 -23.17 30.18
CA SER A 103 4.05 -23.23 31.26
C SER A 103 5.35 -22.50 30.93
N GLU A 104 5.64 -22.31 29.64
CA GLU A 104 6.83 -21.60 29.13
C GLU A 104 6.57 -20.10 28.84
N GLY A 105 5.35 -19.61 29.08
CA GLY A 105 4.99 -18.23 28.82
C GLY A 105 5.77 -17.25 29.72
N PRO A 106 6.36 -16.16 29.16
CA PRO A 106 7.20 -15.21 29.92
C PRO A 106 6.47 -14.53 31.09
N ILE A 107 5.14 -14.52 31.05
CA ILE A 107 4.27 -13.92 32.08
C ILE A 107 4.13 -14.77 33.37
N LEU A 108 4.34 -16.09 33.32
CA LEU A 108 4.13 -16.98 34.48
C LEU A 108 5.41 -17.28 35.26
N ARG A 109 6.59 -16.94 34.72
CA ARG A 109 7.90 -17.19 35.34
C ARG A 109 8.18 -16.29 36.57
N ARG A 110 7.36 -15.25 36.83
CA ARG A 110 7.52 -14.32 37.97
C ARG A 110 6.82 -14.75 39.27
N ARG A 111 6.14 -15.91 39.32
CA ARG A 111 5.39 -16.37 40.52
C ARG A 111 6.09 -17.42 41.40
N LYS A 112 7.34 -17.78 41.13
CA LYS A 112 8.12 -18.77 41.91
C LYS A 112 9.27 -18.16 42.73
N ILE A 113 9.05 -16.98 43.32
CA ILE A 113 9.95 -16.41 44.33
C ILE A 113 9.09 -15.91 45.49
N VAL A 114 8.60 -16.85 46.31
CA VAL A 114 8.50 -16.79 47.78
C VAL A 114 8.60 -18.23 48.26
#